data_AF-A0A4T0ELE6-F1
#
_entry.id   AF-A0A4T0ELE6-F1
#
_cell.length_a   1.000
_cell.length_b   1.000
_cell.length_c   1.000
_cell.angle_alpha   90.00
_cell.angle_beta   90.00
_cell.angle_gamma   90.00
#
_symmetry.space_group_name_H-M   'P 1'
#
loop_
_entity.id
_entity.type
_entity.pdbx_description
1 polymer ?
#
loop_
_entity_poly.entity_id
_entity_poly.type
_entity_poly.pdbx_seq_one_letter_code
_entity_poly.pdbx_strand_id
1 'polypeptide(L)'
;MATKRPHSEVHPSRREQVPGQEKKRKVNPHPHRKLEPKANPVNPIKSRIRSLNRLLQHKENLPADVRLNHERELKSCEWELARAESQQRKKDLIGKYHMVRFFERRKAERRLKKLERRAKEGETDLEEQIHEAKVDLNYAMYHPLDMVYSLQKI
;
A
#
# COMPACT_ATOMS: atom_id res chain seq x y z
N MET A 1 39.85 -23.70 -39.56
CA MET A 1 38.68 -23.40 -40.42
C MET A 1 37.44 -23.36 -39.54
N ALA A 2 36.94 -22.17 -39.18
CA ALA A 2 35.75 -22.02 -38.33
C ALA A 2 34.50 -21.85 -39.22
N THR A 3 33.56 -22.78 -39.14
CA THR A 3 32.31 -22.73 -39.89
C THR A 3 31.36 -21.71 -39.23
N LYS A 4 30.92 -20.71 -40.00
CA LYS A 4 29.92 -19.73 -39.54
C LYS A 4 28.60 -20.46 -39.30
N ARG A 5 28.01 -20.32 -38.11
CA ARG A 5 26.67 -20.83 -37.78
C ARG A 5 25.63 -20.12 -38.65
N PRO A 6 24.65 -20.84 -39.23
CA PRO A 6 23.62 -20.22 -40.07
C PRO A 6 22.78 -19.23 -39.25
N HIS A 7 22.61 -18.03 -39.80
CA HIS A 7 21.90 -16.93 -39.17
C HIS A 7 20.40 -17.02 -39.45
N SER A 8 19.64 -17.81 -38.68
CA SER A 8 18.17 -17.80 -38.83
C SER A 8 17.35 -18.27 -37.62
N GLU A 9 17.91 -18.32 -36.41
CA GLU A 9 17.09 -18.57 -35.22
C GLU A 9 16.91 -17.29 -34.39
N VAL A 10 15.76 -16.64 -34.57
CA VAL A 10 15.33 -15.52 -33.72
C VAL A 10 15.17 -16.03 -32.30
N HIS A 11 15.95 -15.46 -31.37
CA HIS A 11 15.91 -15.80 -29.95
C HIS A 11 14.47 -15.71 -29.41
N PRO A 12 14.01 -16.67 -28.57
CA PRO A 12 12.61 -16.80 -28.17
C PRO A 12 12.00 -15.53 -27.55
N SER A 13 12.80 -14.72 -26.83
CA SER A 13 12.35 -13.44 -26.25
C SER A 13 12.03 -12.35 -27.28
N ARG A 14 12.52 -12.47 -28.52
CA ARG A 14 12.39 -11.46 -29.57
C ARG A 14 11.35 -11.81 -30.63
N ARG A 15 10.78 -13.03 -30.56
CA ARG A 15 9.74 -13.51 -31.48
C ARG A 15 8.47 -12.64 -31.46
N GLU A 16 8.13 -12.05 -30.31
CA GLU A 16 6.94 -11.19 -30.17
C GLU A 16 7.06 -9.84 -30.92
N GLN A 17 8.28 -9.45 -31.32
CA GLN A 17 8.56 -8.19 -32.01
C GLN A 17 8.67 -8.34 -33.53
N VAL A 18 8.56 -9.57 -34.07
CA VAL A 18 8.68 -9.83 -35.51
C VAL A 18 7.33 -9.60 -36.19
N PRO A 19 7.23 -8.68 -37.18
CA PRO A 19 6.00 -8.47 -37.93
C PRO A 19 5.66 -9.71 -38.78
N GLY A 20 4.43 -10.22 -38.67
CA GLY A 20 3.93 -11.32 -39.51
C GLY A 20 3.83 -12.69 -38.85
N GLN A 21 4.33 -12.89 -37.62
CA GLN A 21 4.01 -14.10 -36.86
C GLN A 21 2.72 -13.91 -36.06
N GLU A 22 1.74 -14.80 -36.26
CA GLU A 22 0.49 -14.80 -35.50
C GLU A 22 0.77 -14.91 -34.00
N LYS A 23 0.40 -13.87 -33.26
CA LYS A 23 0.46 -13.89 -31.79
C LYS A 23 -0.48 -15.00 -31.31
N LYS A 24 0.06 -16.13 -30.83
CA LYS A 24 -0.75 -17.12 -30.10
C LYS A 24 -1.43 -16.40 -28.93
N ARG A 25 -2.74 -16.20 -29.03
CA ARG A 25 -3.54 -15.60 -27.95
C ARG A 25 -3.33 -16.44 -26.70
N LYS A 26 -2.69 -15.88 -25.66
CA LYS A 26 -2.57 -16.54 -24.37
C LYS A 26 -3.99 -16.77 -23.85
N VAL A 27 -4.49 -18.00 -23.97
CA VAL A 27 -5.79 -18.39 -23.41
C VAL A 27 -5.64 -18.28 -21.90
N ASN A 28 -6.47 -17.41 -21.29
CA ASN A 28 -6.44 -17.19 -19.86
C ASN A 28 -6.77 -18.54 -19.18
N PRO A 29 -5.88 -19.14 -18.37
CA PRO A 29 -6.08 -20.49 -17.85
C PRO A 29 -7.32 -20.64 -16.95
N HIS A 30 -7.94 -19.54 -16.54
CA HIS A 30 -9.14 -19.51 -15.69
C HIS A 30 -10.16 -18.53 -16.28
N PRO A 31 -11.06 -18.98 -17.18
CA PRO A 31 -12.00 -18.08 -17.84
C PRO A 31 -13.12 -17.56 -16.92
N HIS A 32 -13.41 -18.23 -15.79
CA HIS A 32 -14.53 -17.87 -14.92
C HIS A 32 -14.28 -18.21 -13.44
N ARG A 33 -13.17 -17.77 -12.85
CA ARG A 33 -13.16 -17.72 -11.38
C ARG A 33 -14.04 -16.54 -10.99
N LYS A 34 -15.29 -16.82 -10.56
CA LYS A 34 -16.14 -15.81 -9.93
C LYS A 34 -15.28 -15.19 -8.83
N LEU A 35 -14.84 -13.95 -9.03
CA LEU A 35 -14.15 -13.20 -8.00
C LEU A 35 -15.19 -13.01 -6.91
N GLU A 36 -15.08 -13.81 -5.85
CA GLU A 36 -15.86 -13.59 -4.64
C GLU A 36 -15.75 -12.10 -4.32
N PRO A 37 -16.88 -11.38 -4.17
CA PRO A 37 -16.85 -9.97 -3.90
C PRO A 37 -15.97 -9.76 -2.67
N LYS A 38 -14.91 -8.95 -2.82
CA LYS A 38 -14.00 -8.65 -1.70
C LYS A 38 -14.86 -8.19 -0.54
N ALA A 39 -14.97 -9.03 0.49
CA ALA A 39 -15.78 -8.72 1.65
C ALA A 39 -15.22 -7.45 2.27
N ASN A 40 -15.94 -6.33 2.13
CA ASN A 40 -15.58 -5.10 2.81
C ASN A 40 -15.74 -5.39 4.31
N PRO A 41 -14.65 -5.42 5.10
CA PRO A 41 -14.71 -5.85 6.51
C PRO A 41 -15.61 -4.95 7.36
N VAL A 42 -15.86 -3.72 6.89
CA VAL A 42 -16.65 -2.68 7.55
C VAL A 42 -18.16 -2.88 7.38
N ASN A 43 -18.61 -3.38 6.23
CA ASN A 43 -20.04 -3.51 5.90
C ASN A 43 -20.84 -4.44 6.85
N PRO A 44 -20.36 -5.63 7.24
CA PRO A 44 -21.09 -6.47 8.18
C PRO A 44 -21.22 -5.82 9.56
N ILE A 45 -20.19 -5.11 10.02
CA ILE A 45 -20.20 -4.38 11.31
C ILE A 45 -21.25 -3.27 11.26
N LYS A 46 -21.28 -2.46 10.19
CA LYS A 46 -22.33 -1.44 9.98
C LYS A 46 -23.74 -2.05 9.91
N SER A 47 -23.89 -3.25 9.35
CA SER A 47 -25.16 -3.98 9.33
C SER A 47 -25.61 -4.40 10.73
N ARG A 48 -24.68 -4.89 11.56
CA ARG A 48 -24.94 -5.28 12.95
C ARG A 48 -25.34 -4.09 13.80
N ILE A 49 -24.59 -2.98 13.72
CA ILE A 49 -24.91 -1.72 14.43
C ILE A 49 -26.32 -1.23 14.09
N ARG A 50 -26.68 -1.18 12.80
CA ARG A 50 -28.02 -0.77 12.37
C ARG A 50 -29.11 -1.70 12.92
N SER A 51 -28.87 -3.01 12.90
CA SER A 51 -29.81 -4.00 13.44
C SER A 51 -30.01 -3.84 14.95
N LEU A 52 -28.93 -3.64 15.71
CA LEU A 52 -28.97 -3.43 17.17
C LEU A 52 -29.65 -2.10 17.53
N ASN A 53 -29.31 -1.01 16.83
CA ASN A 53 -29.98 0.28 17.03
C ASN A 53 -31.49 0.18 16.75
N ARG A 54 -31.88 -0.45 15.64
CA ARG A 54 -33.27 -0.67 15.29
C ARG A 54 -34.00 -1.52 16.35
N LEU A 55 -33.33 -2.54 16.89
CA LEU A 55 -33.89 -3.39 17.95
C LEU A 55 -34.14 -2.59 19.24
N LEU A 56 -33.15 -1.80 19.68
CA LEU A 56 -33.21 -1.00 20.90
C LEU A 56 -34.22 0.15 20.81
N GLN A 57 -34.43 0.71 19.61
CA GLN A 57 -35.37 1.81 19.37
C GLN A 57 -36.83 1.35 19.21
N HIS A 58 -37.10 0.14 18.74
CA HIS A 58 -38.47 -0.30 18.44
C HIS A 58 -39.04 -1.32 19.43
N LYS A 59 -38.20 -2.01 20.22
CA LYS A 59 -38.68 -2.96 21.22
C LYS A 59 -38.55 -2.37 22.62
N GLU A 60 -39.59 -1.65 23.04
CA GLU A 60 -39.67 -1.07 24.39
C GLU A 60 -39.84 -2.12 25.49
N ASN A 61 -40.47 -3.26 25.18
CA ASN A 61 -40.76 -4.35 26.13
C ASN A 61 -39.63 -5.41 26.19
N LEU A 62 -38.37 -4.98 26.18
CA LEU A 62 -37.23 -5.89 26.37
C LEU A 62 -36.89 -6.03 27.86
N PRO A 63 -36.59 -7.25 28.37
CA PRO A 63 -36.04 -7.42 29.70
C PRO A 63 -34.76 -6.60 29.88
N ALA A 64 -34.57 -6.01 31.06
CA ALA A 64 -33.46 -5.11 31.34
C ALA A 64 -32.08 -5.74 31.07
N ASP A 65 -31.88 -7.02 31.43
CA ASP A 65 -30.63 -7.75 31.17
C ASP A 65 -30.35 -7.89 29.66
N VAL A 66 -31.37 -8.25 28.88
CA VAL A 66 -31.24 -8.39 27.42
C VAL A 66 -30.95 -7.04 26.76
N ARG A 67 -31.62 -5.96 27.21
CA ARG A 67 -31.37 -4.60 26.72
C ARG A 67 -29.92 -4.18 26.98
N LEU A 68 -29.44 -4.41 28.21
CA LEU A 68 -28.07 -4.08 28.61
C LEU A 68 -27.02 -4.87 27.82
N ASN A 69 -27.28 -6.15 27.53
CA ASN A 69 -26.39 -6.96 26.69
C ASN A 69 -26.32 -6.43 25.24
N HIS A 70 -27.44 -6.00 24.66
CA HIS A 70 -27.45 -5.37 23.33
C HIS A 70 -26.76 -4.00 23.31
N GLU A 71 -26.87 -3.20 24.37
CA GLU A 71 -26.14 -1.93 24.49
C GLU A 71 -24.62 -2.15 24.60
N ARG A 72 -24.19 -3.16 25.35
CA ARG A 72 -22.77 -3.56 25.41
C ARG A 72 -22.26 -4.03 24.07
N GLU A 73 -23.05 -4.86 23.38
CA GLU A 73 -22.73 -5.36 22.05
C GLU A 73 -22.62 -4.21 21.04
N LEU A 74 -23.57 -3.27 21.06
CA LEU A 74 -23.57 -2.09 20.22
C LEU A 74 -22.27 -1.29 20.38
N LYS A 75 -21.88 -0.99 21.63
CA LYS A 75 -20.62 -0.30 21.94
C LYS A 75 -19.40 -1.07 21.42
N SER A 76 -19.39 -2.40 21.55
CA SER A 76 -18.31 -3.23 21.00
C SER A 76 -18.22 -3.11 19.48
N CYS A 77 -19.35 -3.22 18.78
CA CYS A 77 -19.41 -3.07 17.33
C CYS A 77 -18.98 -1.67 16.86
N GLU A 78 -19.35 -0.61 17.59
CA GLU A 78 -18.92 0.76 17.29
C GLU A 78 -17.41 0.94 17.42
N TRP A 79 -16.81 0.37 18.47
CA TRP A 79 -15.35 0.39 18.64
C TRP A 79 -14.63 -0.38 17.52
N GLU A 80 -15.13 -1.57 17.17
CA GLU A 80 -14.62 -2.37 16.05
C GLU A 80 -14.74 -1.62 14.72
N LEU A 81 -15.85 -0.92 14.51
CA LEU A 81 -16.07 -0.11 13.32
C LEU A 81 -15.00 0.99 13.20
N ALA A 82 -14.79 1.76 14.27
CA ALA A 82 -13.80 2.83 14.29
C ALA A 82 -12.38 2.31 14.03
N ARG A 83 -12.04 1.13 14.57
CA ARG A 83 -10.77 0.44 14.32
C ARG A 83 -10.65 0.02 12.85
N ALA A 84 -11.67 -0.59 12.28
CA ALA A 84 -11.68 -1.03 10.88
C ALA A 84 -11.56 0.15 9.90
N GLU A 85 -12.27 1.25 10.16
CA GLU A 85 -12.18 2.47 9.35
C GLU A 85 -10.81 3.13 9.45
N SER A 86 -10.19 3.14 10.63
CA SER A 86 -8.82 3.64 10.81
C SER A 86 -7.79 2.79 10.07
N GLN A 87 -7.94 1.47 10.06
CA GLN A 87 -7.10 0.58 9.26
C GLN A 87 -7.29 0.80 7.75
N GLN A 88 -8.53 1.03 7.31
CA GLN A 88 -8.80 1.32 5.90
C GLN A 88 -8.15 2.64 5.48
N ARG A 89 -8.33 3.72 6.25
CA ARG A 89 -7.66 5.01 6.03
C ARG A 89 -6.15 4.86 5.96
N LYS A 90 -5.56 4.08 6.86
CA LYS A 90 -4.11 3.79 6.85
C LYS A 90 -3.69 3.08 5.56
N LYS A 91 -4.44 2.08 5.08
CA LYS A 91 -4.15 1.40 3.80
C LYS A 91 -4.21 2.38 2.62
N ASP A 92 -5.22 3.25 2.62
CA ASP A 92 -5.41 4.24 1.56
C ASP A 92 -4.26 5.26 1.54
N LEU A 93 -3.84 5.76 2.71
CA LEU A 93 -2.68 6.65 2.86
C LEU A 93 -1.37 5.99 2.43
N ILE A 94 -1.14 4.73 2.84
CA ILE A 94 0.02 3.95 2.39
C ILE A 94 0.02 3.88 0.87
N GLY A 95 -1.08 3.46 0.25
CA GLY A 95 -1.19 3.38 -1.21
C GLY A 95 -0.93 4.72 -1.90
N LYS A 96 -1.51 5.81 -1.38
CA LYS A 96 -1.39 7.17 -1.93
C LYS A 96 0.05 7.69 -1.89
N TYR A 97 0.76 7.49 -0.79
CA TYR A 97 2.10 8.07 -0.59
C TYR A 97 3.25 7.09 -0.79
N HIS A 98 2.98 5.80 -1.05
CA HIS A 98 4.01 4.78 -1.24
C HIS A 98 5.04 5.16 -2.32
N MET A 99 4.58 5.65 -3.47
CA MET A 99 5.47 6.06 -4.56
C MET A 99 6.26 7.33 -4.24
N VAL A 100 5.60 8.33 -3.63
CA VAL A 100 6.27 9.57 -3.22
C VAL A 100 7.41 9.24 -2.25
N ARG A 101 7.10 8.52 -1.17
CA ARG A 101 8.09 8.07 -0.17
C ARG A 101 9.21 7.23 -0.77
N PHE A 102 8.90 6.34 -1.71
CA PHE A 102 9.90 5.55 -2.41
C PHE A 102 10.90 6.43 -3.19
N PHE A 103 10.41 7.41 -3.94
CA PHE A 103 11.29 8.31 -4.69
C PHE A 103 12.11 9.22 -3.77
N GLU A 104 11.51 9.72 -2.69
CA GLU A 104 12.20 10.56 -1.71
C GLU A 104 13.29 9.79 -0.98
N ARG A 105 12.97 8.59 -0.48
CA ARG A 105 13.96 7.67 0.09
C ARG A 105 15.12 7.43 -0.89
N ARG A 106 14.82 7.07 -2.13
CA ARG A 106 15.86 6.82 -3.16
C ARG A 106 16.63 8.09 -3.52
N LYS A 107 16.04 9.28 -3.39
CA LYS A 107 16.72 10.57 -3.61
C LYS A 107 17.68 10.85 -2.45
N ALA A 108 17.22 10.71 -1.21
CA ALA A 108 18.02 10.88 0.00
C ALA A 108 19.19 9.88 0.05
N GLU A 109 18.96 8.59 -0.20
CA GLU A 109 20.01 7.56 -0.27
C GLU A 109 21.10 7.91 -1.30
N ARG A 110 20.70 8.39 -2.49
CA ARG A 110 21.66 8.81 -3.52
C ARG A 110 22.41 10.09 -3.14
N ARG A 111 21.76 11.05 -2.47
CA ARG A 111 22.39 12.28 -1.97
C ARG A 111 23.43 11.93 -0.90
N LEU A 112 23.02 11.13 0.09
CA LEU A 112 23.89 10.67 1.17
C LEU A 112 25.12 9.94 0.62
N LYS A 113 24.93 8.96 -0.26
CA LYS A 113 26.05 8.22 -0.88
C LYS A 113 27.02 9.11 -1.67
N LYS A 114 26.53 10.16 -2.33
CA LYS A 114 27.37 11.13 -3.05
C LYS A 114 28.18 11.99 -2.10
N LEU A 115 27.55 12.50 -1.04
CA LEU A 115 28.21 13.34 -0.03
C LEU A 115 29.25 12.56 0.76
N GLU A 116 28.94 11.33 1.16
CA GLU A 116 29.91 10.43 1.83
C GLU A 116 31.12 10.13 0.95
N ARG A 117 30.92 10.00 -0.36
CA ARG A 117 32.03 9.81 -1.30
C ARG A 117 32.92 11.05 -1.38
N ARG A 118 32.34 12.25 -1.49
CA ARG A 118 33.10 13.51 -1.55
C ARG A 118 33.85 13.82 -0.26
N ALA A 119 33.22 13.54 0.89
CA ALA A 119 33.87 13.66 2.19
C ALA A 119 35.11 12.74 2.29
N LYS A 120 35.05 11.54 1.70
CA LYS A 120 36.22 10.64 1.58
C LYS A 120 37.29 11.13 0.60
N GLU A 121 36.89 11.87 -0.43
CA GLU A 121 37.79 12.48 -1.43
C GLU A 121 38.48 13.76 -0.90
N GLY A 122 38.15 14.22 0.32
CA GLY A 122 38.86 15.31 1.02
C GLY A 122 38.14 16.65 1.01
N GLU A 123 36.87 16.71 0.59
CA GLU A 123 36.06 17.94 0.61
C GLU A 123 35.61 18.24 2.05
N THR A 124 36.02 19.40 2.57
CA THR A 124 35.58 19.95 3.88
C THR A 124 34.24 20.68 3.73
N ASP A 125 33.49 20.85 4.83
CA ASP A 125 32.18 21.54 4.87
C ASP A 125 30.96 20.78 4.31
N LEU A 126 31.01 19.43 4.29
CA LEU A 126 29.87 18.59 3.87
C LEU A 126 29.01 18.06 5.02
N GLU A 127 29.41 18.30 6.27
CA GLU A 127 28.78 17.68 7.45
C GLU A 127 27.30 18.06 7.59
N GLU A 128 26.97 19.33 7.39
CA GLU A 128 25.58 19.83 7.43
C GLU A 128 24.72 19.17 6.33
N GLN A 129 25.25 19.10 5.11
CA GLN A 129 24.53 18.48 3.99
C GLN A 129 24.33 16.97 4.19
N ILE A 130 25.30 16.30 4.82
CA ILE A 130 25.20 14.89 5.20
C ILE A 130 24.13 14.72 6.28
N HIS A 131 24.08 15.63 7.25
CA HIS A 131 23.06 15.62 8.30
C HIS A 131 21.66 15.79 7.71
N GLU A 132 21.43 16.79 6.85
CA GLU A 132 20.17 16.97 6.12
C GLU A 132 19.77 15.70 5.35
N ALA A 133 20.69 15.12 4.58
CA ALA A 133 20.40 13.92 3.79
C ALA A 133 20.03 12.70 4.67
N LYS A 134 20.57 12.61 5.90
CA LYS A 134 20.19 11.60 6.88
C LYS A 134 18.80 11.87 7.47
N VAL A 135 18.48 13.13 7.76
CA VAL A 135 17.15 13.54 8.23
C VAL A 135 16.10 13.21 7.16
N ASP A 136 16.34 13.57 5.90
CA ASP A 136 15.48 13.26 4.76
C ASP A 136 15.22 11.74 4.63
N LEU A 137 16.28 10.93 4.75
CA LEU A 137 16.19 9.48 4.67
C LEU A 137 15.33 8.92 5.80
N ASN A 138 15.60 9.35 7.03
CA ASN A 138 14.87 8.91 8.21
C ASN A 138 13.41 9.33 8.16
N TYR A 139 13.11 10.54 7.67
CA TYR A 139 11.75 11.01 7.47
C TYR A 139 10.99 10.09 6.49
N ALA A 140 11.56 9.82 5.31
CA ALA A 140 10.93 8.96 4.33
C ALA A 140 10.70 7.52 4.84
N MET A 141 11.59 7.01 5.69
CA MET A 141 11.51 5.66 6.26
C MET A 141 10.54 5.55 7.44
N TYR A 142 10.60 6.48 8.40
CA TYR A 142 9.95 6.33 9.70
C TYR A 142 8.72 7.23 9.90
N HIS A 143 8.37 8.10 8.95
CA HIS A 143 7.15 8.91 9.05
C HIS A 143 5.90 8.01 9.22
N PRO A 144 5.03 8.31 10.21
CA PRO A 144 3.83 7.51 10.48
C PRO A 144 2.96 7.29 9.23
N LEU A 145 2.50 6.06 9.05
CA LEU A 145 1.74 5.66 7.84
C LEU A 145 0.27 6.09 7.88
N ASP A 146 -0.22 6.45 9.06
CA ASP A 146 -1.56 6.92 9.37
C ASP A 146 -1.69 8.45 9.33
N MET A 147 -0.59 9.16 9.13
CA MET A 147 -0.56 10.60 8.93
C MET A 147 -0.34 10.94 7.45
N VAL A 148 -0.77 12.14 7.08
CA VAL A 148 -0.48 12.69 5.76
C VAL A 148 1.03 12.86 5.62
N TYR A 149 1.58 12.41 4.49
CA TYR A 149 2.96 12.66 4.16
C TYR A 149 3.07 14.08 3.58
N SER A 150 3.62 15.01 4.35
CA SER A 150 3.87 16.39 3.89
C SER A 150 5.31 16.54 3.45
N LEU A 151 5.50 17.10 2.25
CA LEU A 151 6.79 17.54 1.75
C LEU A 151 7.22 18.83 2.47
N GLN A 152 7.43 18.78 3.78
CA GLN A 152 8.10 19.89 4.45
C GLN A 152 9.59 19.74 4.19
N LYS A 153 10.15 20.66 3.39
CA LYS A 153 11.56 21.00 3.47
C LYS A 153 11.77 21.53 4.90
N ILE A 154 12.36 20.70 5.75
CA ILE A 154 12.97 21.16 6.99
C ILE A 154 14.23 21.93 6.60
#